data_AF-A0A958GRW6-F1
#
_entry.id   AF-A0A958GRW6-F1
#
_cell.length_a   1.000
_cell.length_b   1.000
_cell.length_c   1.000
_cell.angle_alpha   90.00
_cell.angle_beta   90.00
_cell.angle_gamma   90.00
#
_symmetry.space_group_name_H-M   'P 1'
#
loop_
_entity.id
_entity.type
_entity.pdbx_description
1 polymer ?
#
loop_
_entity_poly.entity_id
_entity_poly.type
_entity_poly.pdbx_seq_one_letter_code
_entity_poly.pdbx_strand_id
1 'polypeptide(L)'
;MPRTSELIRPLPHQTPPRKCDERHRDSAQLPTDERGFALIMTVFVIALATIIVMNFSSEALSYQRATRSYTDRVQADFMLKSSLNLARVLLELPKEEGIREDWLGEPWALIAAAPSLPISGFLGEPRLMIVDESGKINLNAVAGTGGSAGGNPFGGAAPSPTGGPTEVDDYWKNVLRELFLRAGFVRDQYPDEQKRTLGNVALEASDQVAVLHDWIDTDNRSHANAAFPGEGIESSADQTWFYNRPLRTLSEAALVPGMTLERLARIAPYVTASASGGNRININTAPLEVLLALGFPEA
;
A
#
# COMPACT_ATOMS: atom_id res chain seq x y z
N MET A 1 -29.92 -79.91 -55.30
CA MET A 1 -28.82 -80.52 -56.11
C MET A 1 -27.61 -79.59 -56.02
N PRO A 2 -26.37 -80.08 -56.21
CA PRO A 2 -25.86 -81.46 -56.13
C PRO A 2 -24.81 -81.60 -54.97
N ARG A 3 -24.43 -82.81 -54.53
CA ARG A 3 -23.08 -83.47 -54.67
C ARG A 3 -21.87 -82.72 -54.05
N THR A 4 -21.13 -83.27 -53.07
CA THR A 4 -20.15 -84.42 -53.07
C THR A 4 -18.88 -84.14 -53.91
N SER A 5 -17.69 -84.72 -53.68
CA SER A 5 -17.36 -86.03 -53.08
C SER A 5 -15.87 -86.18 -52.66
N GLU A 6 -15.50 -87.45 -52.34
CA GLU A 6 -14.17 -88.13 -52.25
C GLU A 6 -13.74 -88.58 -50.82
N LEU A 7 -13.61 -89.87 -50.41
CA LEU A 7 -13.22 -91.20 -50.96
C LEU A 7 -11.70 -91.50 -50.77
N ILE A 8 -11.17 -92.67 -50.34
CA ILE A 8 -11.64 -94.08 -50.10
C ILE A 8 -10.63 -94.86 -49.18
N ARG A 9 -10.71 -96.11 -48.62
CA ARG A 9 -11.66 -97.26 -48.64
C ARG A 9 -11.85 -98.12 -47.32
N PRO A 10 -10.96 -99.04 -46.81
CA PRO A 10 -11.44 -100.28 -46.11
C PRO A 10 -10.68 -100.93 -44.88
N LEU A 11 -11.44 -101.38 -43.86
CA LEU A 11 -11.36 -102.67 -43.06
C LEU A 11 -10.08 -103.10 -42.26
N PRO A 12 -10.15 -104.05 -41.26
CA PRO A 12 -11.26 -104.94 -40.82
C PRO A 12 -11.63 -104.91 -39.29
N HIS A 13 -12.40 -105.91 -38.80
CA HIS A 13 -12.99 -106.03 -37.44
C HIS A 13 -12.07 -106.63 -36.34
N GLN A 14 -12.26 -106.23 -35.06
CA GLN A 14 -12.85 -107.07 -33.98
C GLN A 14 -12.97 -106.35 -32.60
N THR A 15 -13.93 -106.79 -31.77
CA THR A 15 -14.22 -106.41 -30.34
C THR A 15 -13.53 -107.38 -29.35
N PRO A 16 -13.39 -107.16 -28.01
CA PRO A 16 -14.32 -106.53 -27.03
C PRO A 16 -13.56 -105.72 -25.90
N PRO A 17 -14.00 -105.54 -24.61
CA PRO A 17 -15.29 -105.78 -23.95
C PRO A 17 -15.86 -104.64 -23.03
N ARG A 18 -17.18 -104.77 -22.76
CA ARG A 18 -18.00 -104.42 -21.57
C ARG A 18 -17.68 -103.21 -20.64
N LYS A 19 -18.76 -102.47 -20.35
CA LYS A 19 -18.99 -101.50 -19.24
C LYS A 19 -18.30 -101.83 -17.90
N CYS A 20 -17.93 -100.76 -17.20
CA CYS A 20 -18.24 -100.58 -15.77
C CYS A 20 -19.23 -99.41 -15.64
N ASP A 21 -20.11 -99.45 -14.63
CA ASP A 21 -21.14 -98.42 -14.40
C ASP A 21 -20.74 -97.40 -13.30
N GLU A 22 -21.43 -96.26 -13.33
CA GLU A 22 -21.68 -95.32 -12.22
C GLU A 22 -20.51 -94.78 -11.37
N ARG A 23 -20.32 -93.45 -11.50
CA ARG A 23 -20.93 -92.57 -10.48
C ARG A 23 -21.23 -91.17 -11.01
N HIS A 24 -22.48 -90.74 -10.84
CA HIS A 24 -22.81 -89.32 -10.87
C HIS A 24 -21.99 -88.60 -9.80
N ARG A 25 -21.15 -87.64 -10.22
CA ARG A 25 -20.79 -86.50 -9.39
C ARG A 25 -21.63 -85.35 -9.88
N ASP A 26 -22.69 -85.04 -9.13
CA ASP A 26 -23.43 -83.80 -9.39
C ASP A 26 -22.49 -82.64 -9.13
N SER A 27 -22.16 -81.93 -10.22
CA SER A 27 -21.33 -80.73 -10.17
C SER A 27 -22.15 -79.62 -9.54
N ALA A 28 -22.08 -79.51 -8.21
CA ALA A 28 -22.69 -78.42 -7.47
C ALA A 28 -22.12 -77.09 -7.96
N GLN A 29 -22.84 -76.41 -8.87
CA GLN A 29 -22.55 -75.02 -9.20
C GLN A 29 -22.74 -74.19 -7.93
N LEU A 30 -21.62 -73.79 -7.34
CA LEU A 30 -21.59 -72.67 -6.41
C LEU A 30 -22.16 -71.45 -7.14
N PRO A 31 -23.26 -70.83 -6.68
CA PRO A 31 -23.78 -69.63 -7.31
C PRO A 31 -22.75 -68.51 -7.15
N THR A 32 -22.26 -67.96 -8.26
CA THR A 32 -21.37 -66.79 -8.24
C THR A 32 -22.19 -65.58 -7.81
N ASP A 33 -22.02 -65.14 -6.55
CA ASP A 33 -22.75 -63.99 -6.01
C ASP A 33 -22.14 -62.66 -6.47
N GLU A 34 -22.21 -62.43 -7.78
CA GLU A 34 -21.67 -61.26 -8.48
C GLU A 34 -22.30 -59.93 -8.01
N ARG A 35 -23.40 -60.01 -7.24
CA ARG A 35 -24.11 -58.86 -6.65
C ARG A 35 -23.20 -58.01 -5.76
N GLY A 36 -22.28 -58.63 -5.02
CA GLY A 36 -21.30 -57.92 -4.20
C GLY A 36 -20.24 -57.20 -5.05
N PHE A 37 -19.74 -57.85 -6.10
CA PHE A 37 -18.70 -57.28 -6.97
C PHE A 37 -19.23 -56.12 -7.82
N ALA A 38 -20.45 -56.24 -8.36
CA ALA A 38 -21.10 -55.18 -9.11
C ALA A 38 -21.29 -53.89 -8.26
N LEU A 39 -21.66 -54.03 -6.98
CA LEU A 39 -21.76 -52.90 -6.07
C LEU A 39 -20.40 -52.21 -5.87
N ILE A 40 -19.33 -52.97 -5.63
CA ILE A 40 -17.98 -52.42 -5.44
C ILE A 40 -17.50 -51.68 -6.71
N MET A 41 -17.75 -52.24 -7.89
CA MET A 41 -17.40 -51.59 -9.17
C MET A 41 -18.21 -50.31 -9.41
N THR A 42 -19.51 -50.28 -9.13
CA THR A 42 -20.31 -49.04 -9.28
C THR A 42 -19.85 -47.96 -8.30
N VAL A 43 -19.59 -48.30 -7.02
CA VAL A 43 -19.05 -47.36 -6.03
C VAL A 43 -17.67 -46.85 -6.44
N PHE A 44 -16.78 -47.70 -6.95
CA PHE A 44 -15.45 -47.29 -7.42
C PHE A 44 -15.52 -46.34 -8.62
N VAL A 45 -16.35 -46.64 -9.62
CA VAL A 45 -16.55 -45.78 -10.81
C VAL A 45 -17.17 -44.44 -10.41
N ILE A 46 -18.18 -44.43 -9.52
CA ILE A 46 -18.80 -43.20 -9.02
C ILE A 46 -17.80 -42.36 -8.22
N ALA A 47 -17.00 -42.97 -7.35
CA ALA A 47 -15.98 -42.27 -6.57
C ALA A 47 -14.90 -41.64 -7.48
N LEU A 48 -14.38 -42.40 -8.44
CA LEU A 48 -13.39 -41.92 -9.41
C LEU A 48 -13.94 -40.79 -10.29
N ALA A 49 -15.17 -40.92 -10.79
CA ALA A 49 -15.84 -39.86 -11.54
C ALA A 49 -16.06 -38.59 -10.68
N THR A 50 -16.47 -38.76 -9.42
CA THR A 50 -16.68 -37.64 -8.48
C THR A 50 -15.38 -36.87 -8.22
N ILE A 51 -14.26 -37.57 -8.03
CA ILE A 51 -12.94 -36.95 -7.81
C ILE A 51 -12.50 -36.15 -9.06
N ILE A 52 -12.67 -36.70 -10.27
CA ILE A 52 -12.34 -36.00 -11.52
C ILE A 52 -13.19 -34.74 -11.69
N VAL A 53 -14.51 -34.84 -11.48
CA VAL A 53 -15.44 -33.69 -11.58
C VAL A 53 -15.11 -32.62 -10.54
N MET A 54 -14.79 -33.01 -9.30
CA MET A 54 -14.43 -32.07 -8.23
C MET A 54 -13.13 -31.31 -8.57
N ASN A 55 -12.09 -32.02 -9.02
CA ASN A 55 -10.81 -31.41 -9.42
C ASN A 55 -11.02 -30.44 -10.59
N PHE A 56 -11.66 -30.88 -11.68
CA PHE A 56 -11.94 -30.04 -12.85
C PHE A 56 -12.78 -28.80 -12.48
N SER A 57 -13.79 -28.95 -11.61
CA SER A 57 -14.59 -27.82 -11.13
C SER A 57 -13.75 -26.82 -10.34
N SER A 58 -12.84 -27.29 -9.48
CA SER A 58 -11.94 -26.43 -8.70
C SER A 58 -10.95 -25.65 -9.59
N GLU A 59 -10.44 -26.28 -10.65
CA GLU A 59 -9.49 -25.70 -11.60
C GLU A 59 -10.18 -24.71 -12.56
N ALA A 60 -11.38 -25.04 -13.06
CA ALA A 60 -12.19 -24.12 -13.86
C ALA A 60 -12.55 -22.85 -13.07
N LEU A 61 -12.93 -22.98 -11.79
CA LEU A 61 -13.23 -21.84 -10.93
C LEU A 61 -11.99 -21.02 -10.56
N SER A 62 -10.82 -21.63 -10.37
CA SER A 62 -9.58 -20.90 -10.11
C SER A 62 -9.10 -20.13 -11.35
N TYR A 63 -9.16 -20.76 -12.52
CA TYR A 63 -8.82 -20.14 -13.80
C TYR A 63 -9.76 -18.96 -14.11
N GLN A 64 -11.08 -19.13 -13.96
CA GLN A 64 -12.06 -18.06 -14.17
C GLN A 64 -11.80 -16.84 -13.25
N ARG A 65 -11.43 -17.08 -11.98
CA ARG A 65 -11.03 -16.01 -11.04
C ARG A 65 -9.74 -15.32 -11.47
N ALA A 66 -8.74 -16.07 -11.95
CA ALA A 66 -7.48 -15.52 -12.43
C ALA A 66 -7.66 -14.66 -13.70
N THR A 67 -8.42 -15.15 -14.70
CA THR A 67 -8.73 -14.39 -15.92
C THR A 67 -9.46 -13.10 -15.60
N ARG A 68 -10.48 -13.15 -14.72
CA ARG A 68 -11.21 -11.95 -14.30
C ARG A 68 -10.33 -10.97 -13.53
N SER A 69 -9.54 -11.44 -12.57
CA SER A 69 -8.60 -10.56 -11.84
C SER A 69 -7.59 -9.90 -12.78
N TYR A 70 -7.20 -10.57 -13.86
CA TYR A 70 -6.33 -9.99 -14.88
C TYR A 70 -7.04 -8.89 -15.69
N THR A 71 -8.26 -9.14 -16.19
CA THR A 71 -9.03 -8.13 -16.93
C THR A 71 -9.35 -6.91 -16.08
N ASP A 72 -9.79 -7.13 -14.84
CA ASP A 72 -10.21 -6.08 -13.91
C ASP A 72 -8.99 -5.19 -13.55
N ARG A 73 -7.80 -5.80 -13.37
CA ARG A 73 -6.54 -5.06 -13.16
C ARG A 73 -6.08 -4.26 -14.39
N VAL A 74 -6.22 -4.81 -15.59
CA VAL A 74 -5.86 -4.10 -16.83
C VAL A 74 -6.80 -2.91 -17.06
N GLN A 75 -8.10 -3.07 -16.83
CA GLN A 75 -9.03 -1.93 -16.86
C GLN A 75 -8.64 -0.85 -15.85
N ALA A 76 -8.35 -1.22 -14.59
CA ALA A 76 -7.96 -0.27 -13.55
C ALA A 76 -6.69 0.54 -13.89
N ASP A 77 -5.66 -0.10 -14.46
CA ASP A 77 -4.44 0.56 -14.94
C ASP A 77 -4.72 1.58 -16.06
N PHE A 78 -5.62 1.26 -17.00
CA PHE A 78 -6.08 2.22 -18.01
C PHE A 78 -6.93 3.35 -17.42
N MET A 79 -7.75 3.10 -16.39
CA MET A 79 -8.49 4.16 -15.69
C MET A 79 -7.55 5.12 -14.97
N LEU A 80 -6.53 4.61 -14.27
CA LEU A 80 -5.52 5.46 -13.60
C LEU A 80 -4.78 6.35 -14.61
N LYS A 81 -4.42 5.82 -15.79
CA LYS A 81 -3.82 6.59 -16.90
C LYS A 81 -4.78 7.61 -17.49
N SER A 82 -6.08 7.29 -17.57
CA SER A 82 -7.12 8.22 -18.01
C SER A 82 -7.29 9.38 -17.02
N SER A 83 -7.41 9.09 -15.72
CA SER A 83 -7.50 10.13 -14.67
C SER A 83 -6.24 10.98 -14.55
N LEU A 84 -5.05 10.42 -14.82
CA LEU A 84 -3.80 11.21 -14.87
C LEU A 84 -3.77 12.19 -16.05
N ASN A 85 -4.28 11.78 -17.21
CA ASN A 85 -4.42 12.69 -18.36
C ASN A 85 -5.51 13.75 -18.10
N LEU A 86 -6.62 13.40 -17.44
CA LEU A 86 -7.62 14.38 -17.00
C LEU A 86 -7.02 15.39 -15.99
N ALA A 87 -6.22 14.92 -15.02
CA ALA A 87 -5.52 15.79 -14.08
C ALA A 87 -4.56 16.75 -14.79
N ARG A 88 -3.81 16.29 -15.80
CA ARG A 88 -2.98 17.17 -16.65
C ARG A 88 -3.84 18.25 -17.33
N VAL A 89 -4.94 17.85 -17.99
CA VAL A 89 -5.83 18.82 -18.67
C VAL A 89 -6.39 19.86 -17.69
N LEU A 90 -6.80 19.45 -16.48
CA LEU A 90 -7.29 20.36 -15.44
C LEU A 90 -6.24 21.37 -14.95
N LEU A 91 -4.96 20.99 -14.94
CA LEU A 91 -3.83 21.84 -14.58
C LEU A 91 -3.31 22.70 -15.76
N GLU A 92 -3.64 22.32 -17.01
CA GLU A 92 -3.33 23.08 -18.23
C GLU A 92 -4.47 24.03 -18.65
N LEU A 93 -5.57 24.10 -17.90
CA LEU A 93 -6.66 25.06 -18.15
C LEU A 93 -6.18 26.50 -17.95
N PRO A 94 -6.67 27.47 -18.76
CA PRO A 94 -6.36 28.87 -18.56
C PRO A 94 -6.97 29.38 -17.24
N LYS A 95 -6.17 30.11 -16.47
CA LYS A 95 -6.63 30.81 -15.25
C LYS A 95 -7.56 31.97 -15.60
N GLU A 96 -8.35 32.38 -14.61
CA GLU A 96 -9.25 33.54 -14.71
C GLU A 96 -8.48 34.86 -14.90
N GLU A 97 -9.06 35.82 -15.63
CA GLU A 97 -8.35 37.01 -16.07
C GLU A 97 -7.87 37.88 -14.89
N GLY A 98 -6.54 38.02 -14.78
CA GLY A 98 -5.88 38.79 -13.73
C GLY A 98 -5.29 37.94 -12.59
N ILE A 99 -5.77 36.71 -12.40
CA ILE A 99 -5.25 35.77 -11.39
C ILE A 99 -4.06 35.01 -11.97
N ARG A 100 -2.97 34.87 -11.20
CA ARG A 100 -1.79 34.05 -11.58
C ARG A 100 -1.53 32.90 -10.60
N GLU A 101 -1.96 33.10 -9.37
CA GLU A 101 -1.75 32.25 -8.21
C GLU A 101 -2.68 31.03 -8.26
N ASP A 102 -2.27 29.91 -7.64
CA ASP A 102 -3.10 28.70 -7.52
C ASP A 102 -4.01 28.77 -6.29
N TRP A 103 -5.28 28.38 -6.40
CA TRP A 103 -6.26 28.50 -5.30
C TRP A 103 -7.41 27.48 -5.36
N LEU A 104 -8.06 27.24 -4.21
CA LEU A 104 -9.02 26.15 -4.01
C LEU A 104 -10.34 26.23 -4.81
N GLY A 105 -10.60 27.33 -5.52
CA GLY A 105 -11.75 27.46 -6.43
C GLY A 105 -11.48 27.05 -7.88
N GLU A 106 -10.22 26.73 -8.23
CA GLU A 106 -9.88 26.31 -9.58
C GLU A 106 -10.40 24.89 -9.91
N PRO A 107 -10.62 24.54 -11.20
CA PRO A 107 -11.20 23.26 -11.58
C PRO A 107 -10.41 22.02 -11.12
N TRP A 108 -9.10 22.15 -10.90
CA TRP A 108 -8.27 21.07 -10.37
C TRP A 108 -8.59 20.75 -8.90
N ALA A 109 -8.97 21.74 -8.08
CA ALA A 109 -9.30 21.56 -6.67
C ALA A 109 -10.72 21.01 -6.51
N LEU A 110 -11.66 21.53 -7.29
CA LEU A 110 -13.08 21.17 -7.23
C LEU A 110 -13.39 19.75 -7.73
N ILE A 111 -12.46 19.10 -8.45
CA ILE A 111 -12.68 17.77 -9.05
C ILE A 111 -13.04 16.68 -8.03
N ALA A 112 -12.60 16.81 -6.78
CA ALA A 112 -12.91 15.85 -5.70
C ALA A 112 -14.40 15.85 -5.29
N ALA A 113 -15.13 16.92 -5.59
CA ALA A 113 -16.58 17.03 -5.39
C ALA A 113 -17.41 16.68 -6.64
N ALA A 114 -16.76 16.40 -7.77
CA ALA A 114 -17.46 16.02 -9.00
C ALA A 114 -18.03 14.59 -8.91
N PRO A 115 -19.18 14.31 -9.55
CA PRO A 115 -19.70 12.95 -9.65
C PRO A 115 -18.72 12.05 -10.44
N SER A 116 -18.55 10.80 -10.00
CA SER A 116 -17.71 9.82 -10.69
C SER A 116 -18.17 9.62 -12.13
N LEU A 117 -17.27 9.77 -13.10
CA LEU A 117 -17.59 9.60 -14.52
C LEU A 117 -18.04 8.13 -14.78
N PRO A 118 -19.26 7.90 -15.31
CA PRO A 118 -19.75 6.56 -15.57
C PRO A 118 -19.08 5.99 -16.83
N ILE A 119 -18.25 4.95 -16.68
CA ILE A 119 -17.52 4.33 -17.80
C ILE A 119 -18.14 2.97 -18.14
N SER A 120 -18.71 2.86 -19.33
CA SER A 120 -19.36 1.63 -19.83
C SER A 120 -18.42 0.43 -19.78
N GLY A 121 -18.83 -0.62 -19.05
CA GLY A 121 -18.09 -1.88 -18.94
C GLY A 121 -17.00 -1.90 -17.85
N PHE A 122 -16.85 -0.83 -17.07
CA PHE A 122 -15.99 -0.81 -15.87
C PHE A 122 -16.84 -1.00 -14.61
N LEU A 123 -16.40 -1.88 -13.71
CA LEU A 123 -17.10 -2.19 -12.46
C LEU A 123 -16.48 -1.44 -11.27
N GLY A 124 -16.54 -0.11 -11.29
CA GLY A 124 -16.06 0.75 -10.21
C GLY A 124 -16.29 2.24 -10.45
N GLU A 125 -16.15 3.03 -9.40
CA GLU A 125 -16.19 4.50 -9.47
C GLU A 125 -14.75 5.07 -9.46
N PRO A 126 -14.25 5.61 -10.59
CA PRO A 126 -13.01 6.38 -10.55
C PRO A 126 -13.26 7.70 -9.81
N ARG A 127 -12.46 7.98 -8.79
CA ARG A 127 -12.45 9.25 -8.05
C ARG A 127 -11.06 9.87 -8.16
N LEU A 128 -11.02 11.18 -8.37
CA LEU A 128 -9.81 11.97 -8.53
C LEU A 128 -9.81 13.10 -7.51
N MET A 129 -8.68 13.33 -6.86
CA MET A 129 -8.42 14.47 -5.99
C MET A 129 -7.01 14.96 -6.33
N ILE A 130 -6.88 16.28 -6.49
CA ILE A 130 -5.59 16.94 -6.73
C ILE A 130 -5.38 17.86 -5.52
N VAL A 131 -4.17 17.85 -4.98
CA VAL A 131 -3.80 18.60 -3.77
C VAL A 131 -2.55 19.40 -4.08
N ASP A 132 -2.55 20.68 -3.73
CA ASP A 132 -1.37 21.53 -3.78
C ASP A 132 -0.48 21.24 -2.57
N GLU A 133 0.57 20.45 -2.79
CA GLU A 133 1.58 20.15 -1.78
C GLU A 133 2.41 21.39 -1.36
N SER A 134 2.33 22.52 -2.09
CA SER A 134 2.96 23.78 -1.67
C SER A 134 2.16 24.54 -0.62
N GLY A 135 0.92 24.15 -0.30
CA GLY A 135 0.17 24.64 0.87
C GLY A 135 0.71 24.12 2.21
N LYS A 136 1.72 23.23 2.22
CA LYS A 136 2.23 22.52 3.40
C LYS A 136 3.66 22.94 3.78
N ILE A 137 4.03 22.74 5.05
CA ILE A 137 5.37 23.07 5.58
C ILE A 137 6.37 21.98 5.22
N ASN A 138 7.46 22.32 4.50
CA ASN A 138 8.54 21.38 4.23
C ASN A 138 9.37 21.14 5.51
N LEU A 139 9.45 19.90 6.00
CA LEU A 139 10.24 19.52 7.18
C LEU A 139 11.72 19.91 7.04
N ASN A 140 12.25 19.90 5.80
CA ASN A 140 13.63 20.33 5.50
C ASN A 140 13.89 21.82 5.75
N ALA A 141 12.86 22.63 6.00
CA ALA A 141 13.01 24.04 6.35
C ALA A 141 13.70 24.25 7.71
N VAL A 142 13.67 23.25 8.61
CA VAL A 142 14.17 23.34 9.99
C VAL A 142 15.66 23.68 10.09
N ALA A 143 16.48 23.17 9.16
CA ALA A 143 17.95 23.24 9.21
C ALA A 143 18.55 24.48 8.54
N GLY A 144 17.71 25.38 7.99
CA GLY A 144 18.14 26.64 7.37
C GLY A 144 19.05 26.46 6.16
N THR A 145 18.50 26.55 4.94
CA THR A 145 19.36 26.58 3.73
C THR A 145 20.26 27.82 3.76
N GLY A 146 21.57 27.60 3.97
CA GLY A 146 22.61 28.61 4.28
C GLY A 146 22.97 29.59 3.15
N GLY A 147 21.95 30.12 2.46
CA GLY A 147 22.07 31.07 1.36
C GLY A 147 20.72 31.73 1.08
N SER A 148 20.31 32.65 1.95
CA SER A 148 19.28 33.70 1.72
C SER A 148 17.87 33.28 1.24
N ALA A 149 17.56 31.98 1.16
CA ALA A 149 16.27 31.45 0.70
C ALA A 149 15.55 30.57 1.74
N GLY A 150 16.25 30.16 2.81
CA GLY A 150 15.65 29.47 3.96
C GLY A 150 15.02 30.41 4.99
N GLY A 151 15.41 31.68 4.99
CA GLY A 151 14.94 32.67 5.96
C GLY A 151 13.45 32.97 5.90
N ASN A 152 12.95 33.53 7.00
CA ASN A 152 11.56 33.94 7.23
C ASN A 152 10.87 34.55 5.97
N PRO A 153 9.78 33.95 5.45
CA PRO A 153 9.17 34.37 4.18
C PRO A 153 8.47 35.74 4.25
N PHE A 154 8.23 36.27 5.45
CA PHE A 154 7.65 37.60 5.67
C PHE A 154 8.71 38.66 6.08
N GLY A 155 9.99 38.27 6.14
CA GLY A 155 11.09 39.12 6.60
C GLY A 155 10.97 39.51 8.08
N GLY A 156 11.60 40.63 8.46
CA GLY A 156 11.63 41.12 9.85
C GLY A 156 10.30 41.68 10.40
N ALA A 157 9.20 41.53 9.68
CA ALA A 157 7.85 41.98 10.07
C ALA A 157 6.85 40.81 10.20
N ALA A 158 7.36 39.58 10.30
CA ALA A 158 6.56 38.37 10.33
C ALA A 158 5.65 38.24 11.56
N PRO A 159 4.56 37.46 11.46
CA PRO A 159 3.95 36.89 12.64
C PRO A 159 4.97 35.99 13.34
N SER A 160 5.27 36.29 14.61
CA SER A 160 6.05 35.41 15.48
C SER A 160 5.07 34.55 16.26
N PRO A 161 4.99 33.22 16.07
CA PRO A 161 3.99 32.38 16.73
C PRO A 161 4.07 32.40 18.27
N THR A 162 5.18 32.90 18.84
CA THR A 162 5.41 33.02 20.29
C THR A 162 5.83 34.43 20.74
N GLY A 163 5.75 35.44 19.87
CA GLY A 163 6.00 36.86 20.19
C GLY A 163 7.43 37.24 20.59
N GLY A 164 8.35 36.26 20.70
CA GLY A 164 9.77 36.49 20.94
C GLY A 164 10.51 37.07 19.73
N PRO A 165 11.76 37.56 19.91
CA PRO A 165 12.58 38.06 18.82
C PRO A 165 12.88 36.94 17.81
N THR A 166 12.35 37.07 16.60
CA THR A 166 12.57 36.10 15.52
C THR A 166 13.94 36.31 14.90
N GLU A 167 14.96 35.66 15.46
CA GLU A 167 16.18 35.39 14.70
C GLU A 167 15.81 34.55 13.46
N VAL A 168 16.38 34.92 12.31
CA VAL A 168 15.85 34.50 10.99
C VAL A 168 15.91 32.98 10.79
N ASP A 169 16.89 32.34 11.42
CA ASP A 169 17.21 30.92 11.25
C ASP A 169 16.35 30.01 12.16
N ASP A 170 15.80 30.54 13.25
CA ASP A 170 14.94 29.79 14.19
C ASP A 170 13.44 29.94 13.86
N TYR A 171 13.05 30.74 12.85
CA TYR A 171 11.65 30.93 12.45
C TYR A 171 10.95 29.59 12.14
N TRP A 172 11.54 28.75 11.27
CA TRP A 172 10.94 27.48 10.88
C TRP A 172 10.91 26.45 12.03
N LYS A 173 11.84 26.54 12.99
CA LYS A 173 11.84 25.72 14.20
C LYS A 173 10.65 26.08 15.09
N ASN A 174 10.37 27.37 15.26
CA ASN A 174 9.19 27.85 15.98
C ASN A 174 7.88 27.45 15.27
N VAL A 175 7.78 27.59 13.95
CA VAL A 175 6.60 27.17 13.16
C VAL A 175 6.34 25.66 13.30
N LEU A 176 7.38 24.82 13.16
CA LEU A 176 7.24 23.37 13.33
C LEU A 176 6.91 22.98 14.78
N ARG A 177 7.43 23.69 15.78
CA ARG A 177 7.06 23.48 17.19
C ARG A 177 5.57 23.72 17.41
N GLU A 178 5.01 24.83 16.92
CA GLU A 178 3.56 25.09 17.09
C GLU A 178 2.69 24.06 16.37
N LEU A 179 3.11 23.60 15.18
CA LEU A 179 2.44 22.50 14.49
C LEU A 179 2.49 21.19 15.31
N PHE A 180 3.65 20.86 15.89
CA PHE A 180 3.82 19.65 16.71
C PHE A 180 3.08 19.76 18.06
N LEU A 181 3.00 20.95 18.67
CA LEU A 181 2.15 21.20 19.85
C LEU A 181 0.67 20.98 19.52
N ARG A 182 0.17 21.58 18.43
CA ARG A 182 -1.21 21.37 17.95
C ARG A 182 -1.49 19.91 17.55
N ALA A 183 -0.49 19.19 17.04
CA ALA A 183 -0.54 17.76 16.77
C ALA A 183 -0.29 16.86 18.00
N GLY A 184 -0.21 17.41 19.22
CA GLY A 184 -0.10 16.64 20.46
C GLY A 184 1.22 15.89 20.62
N PHE A 185 2.35 16.55 20.36
CA PHE A 185 3.69 16.00 20.64
C PHE A 185 4.10 16.32 22.08
N VAL A 186 3.64 15.45 23.00
CA VAL A 186 3.99 15.47 24.43
C VAL A 186 5.11 14.48 24.74
N ARG A 187 5.84 14.71 25.84
CA ARG A 187 6.81 13.74 26.37
C ARG A 187 6.07 12.50 26.84
N ASP A 188 6.58 11.34 26.46
CA ASP A 188 6.07 10.04 26.90
C ASP A 188 7.21 9.01 26.91
N GLN A 189 7.06 7.96 27.70
CA GLN A 189 7.95 6.81 27.69
C GLN A 189 7.14 5.60 27.23
N TYR A 190 7.32 5.22 25.96
CA TYR A 190 6.72 4.00 25.45
C TYR A 190 7.27 2.80 26.25
N PRO A 191 6.43 1.80 26.61
CA PRO A 191 6.90 0.61 27.30
C PRO A 191 8.07 -0.06 26.56
N ASP A 192 9.09 -0.50 27.29
CA ASP A 192 10.38 -0.99 26.72
C ASP A 192 10.22 -2.14 25.71
N GLU A 193 9.14 -2.90 25.81
CA GLU A 193 8.81 -4.00 24.89
C GLU A 193 8.36 -3.52 23.49
N GLN A 194 7.82 -2.30 23.39
CA GLN A 194 7.29 -1.74 22.15
C GLN A 194 8.30 -0.78 21.51
N LYS A 195 9.26 -1.30 20.72
CA LYS A 195 10.23 -0.47 19.97
C LYS A 195 9.56 0.34 18.84
N ARG A 196 8.96 1.49 19.17
CA ARG A 196 8.15 2.30 18.23
C ARG A 196 8.94 3.33 17.42
N THR A 197 10.13 3.71 17.89
CA THR A 197 11.09 4.63 17.22
C THR A 197 12.52 4.18 17.49
N LEU A 198 13.49 4.81 16.82
CA LEU A 198 14.88 4.82 17.33
C LEU A 198 14.90 5.43 18.75
N GLY A 199 15.75 4.88 19.63
CA GLY A 199 15.81 5.22 21.06
C GLY A 199 14.60 4.82 21.92
N ASN A 200 13.48 4.40 21.33
CA ASN A 200 12.17 4.19 21.98
C ASN A 200 11.64 5.38 22.81
N VAL A 201 12.07 6.60 22.48
CA VAL A 201 11.66 7.83 23.17
C VAL A 201 10.42 8.45 22.54
N ALA A 202 9.66 9.23 23.31
CA ALA A 202 8.69 10.18 22.77
C ALA A 202 9.06 11.60 23.24
N LEU A 203 9.45 12.45 22.29
CA LEU A 203 9.96 13.80 22.52
C LEU A 203 8.84 14.83 22.60
N GLU A 204 9.04 15.94 23.32
CA GLU A 204 8.16 17.11 23.26
C GLU A 204 8.28 17.81 21.90
N ALA A 205 7.32 18.69 21.57
CA ALA A 205 7.31 19.42 20.31
C ALA A 205 8.62 20.22 20.04
N SER A 206 9.25 20.77 21.07
CA SER A 206 10.54 21.48 20.97
C SER A 206 11.68 20.51 20.65
N ASP A 207 11.86 19.49 21.48
CA ASP A 207 12.94 18.51 21.38
C ASP A 207 12.83 17.71 20.08
N GLN A 208 11.59 17.41 19.64
CA GLN A 208 11.34 16.73 18.38
C GLN A 208 11.80 17.56 17.16
N VAL A 209 11.69 18.89 17.23
CA VAL A 209 12.18 19.81 16.18
C VAL A 209 13.71 19.91 16.21
N ALA A 210 14.32 19.91 17.40
CA ALA A 210 15.77 19.89 17.54
C ALA A 210 16.38 18.56 17.03
N VAL A 211 15.81 17.41 17.39
CA VAL A 211 16.24 16.10 16.86
C VAL A 211 15.93 15.92 15.36
N LEU A 212 14.96 16.68 14.82
CA LEU A 212 14.74 16.78 13.36
C LEU A 212 15.78 17.70 12.69
N HIS A 213 16.36 18.66 13.41
CA HIS A 213 17.49 19.49 12.94
C HIS A 213 18.75 18.64 12.82
N ASP A 214 19.15 17.97 13.92
CA ASP A 214 20.27 17.00 14.00
C ASP A 214 20.25 15.95 12.86
N TRP A 215 19.06 15.61 12.34
CA TRP A 215 18.90 14.64 11.26
C TRP A 215 19.26 15.21 9.87
N ILE A 216 19.13 16.52 9.70
CA ILE A 216 19.03 17.20 8.40
C ILE A 216 20.23 18.11 8.12
N ASP A 217 20.83 18.70 9.15
CA ASP A 217 22.06 19.47 9.05
C ASP A 217 23.29 18.58 8.81
N THR A 218 24.48 19.17 8.70
CA THR A 218 25.67 18.52 8.11
C THR A 218 26.87 18.40 9.06
N ASP A 219 26.73 18.79 10.33
CA ASP A 219 27.76 18.53 11.34
C ASP A 219 27.32 17.37 12.26
N ASN A 220 27.92 17.18 13.44
CA ASN A 220 27.67 16.02 14.31
C ASN A 220 27.48 16.46 15.77
N ARG A 221 26.61 17.45 15.99
CA ARG A 221 26.37 18.10 17.28
C ARG A 221 24.87 18.23 17.50
N SER A 222 24.43 17.81 18.68
CA SER A 222 23.09 18.08 19.18
C SER A 222 22.77 19.58 19.08
N HIS A 223 21.68 19.92 18.42
CA HIS A 223 21.17 21.28 18.35
C HIS A 223 20.90 21.84 19.76
N ALA A 224 21.51 22.97 20.09
CA ALA A 224 21.21 23.72 21.30
C ALA A 224 21.39 25.22 21.01
N ASN A 225 20.33 26.02 21.19
CA ASN A 225 20.36 27.47 21.04
C ASN A 225 19.58 28.14 22.18
N ALA A 226 20.04 29.30 22.66
CA ALA A 226 19.31 30.09 23.66
C ALA A 226 17.99 30.69 23.10
N ALA A 227 17.85 30.82 21.78
CA ALA A 227 16.64 31.33 21.13
C ALA A 227 15.58 30.26 20.79
N PHE A 228 15.89 28.96 20.91
CA PHE A 228 14.94 27.87 20.68
C PHE A 228 15.00 26.81 21.80
N PRO A 229 13.90 26.56 22.55
CA PRO A 229 13.95 25.83 23.82
C PRO A 229 14.06 24.30 23.70
N GLY A 230 14.30 23.75 22.51
CA GLY A 230 14.43 22.31 22.28
C GLY A 230 15.89 21.87 22.14
N GLU A 231 16.24 20.77 22.81
CA GLU A 231 17.59 20.18 22.76
C GLU A 231 17.62 18.96 21.82
N GLY A 232 18.64 18.91 20.95
CA GLY A 232 18.98 17.76 20.11
C GLY A 232 19.63 16.64 20.93
N ILE A 233 19.87 15.48 20.30
CA ILE A 233 20.41 14.29 20.98
C ILE A 233 21.58 13.62 20.28
N GLU A 234 21.93 13.99 19.04
CA GLU A 234 22.94 13.26 18.24
C GLU A 234 24.26 13.02 18.98
N SER A 235 24.81 14.03 19.65
CA SER A 235 26.08 13.93 20.38
C SER A 235 26.06 12.98 21.59
N SER A 236 24.86 12.56 22.02
CA SER A 236 24.62 11.60 23.11
C SER A 236 24.09 10.24 22.64
N ALA A 237 23.67 10.16 21.38
CA ALA A 237 23.07 8.99 20.76
C ALA A 237 24.10 8.18 19.95
N ASP A 238 23.65 7.11 19.32
CA ASP A 238 24.44 6.39 18.33
C ASP A 238 24.47 7.20 17.02
N GLN A 239 25.64 7.68 16.64
CA GLN A 239 25.86 8.49 15.44
C GLN A 239 25.45 7.77 14.15
N THR A 240 25.33 6.43 14.15
CA THR A 240 24.83 5.68 12.98
C THR A 240 23.33 5.83 12.72
N TRP A 241 22.59 6.45 13.64
CA TRP A 241 21.16 6.75 13.47
C TRP A 241 20.94 7.96 12.56
N PHE A 242 21.86 8.92 12.56
CA PHE A 242 21.69 10.21 11.89
C PHE A 242 22.27 10.12 10.46
N TYR A 243 21.57 10.74 9.50
CA TYR A 243 21.90 10.70 8.07
C TYR A 243 22.41 12.04 7.52
N ASN A 244 22.32 13.09 8.34
CA ASN A 244 22.94 14.41 8.21
C ASN A 244 22.70 14.98 6.79
N ARG A 245 21.42 14.95 6.39
CA ARG A 245 20.93 15.31 5.05
C ARG A 245 19.43 15.65 5.02
N PRO A 246 18.97 16.45 4.04
CA PRO A 246 17.55 16.60 3.73
C PRO A 246 16.80 15.27 3.51
N LEU A 247 15.59 15.23 4.05
CA LEU A 247 14.59 14.18 3.82
C LEU A 247 14.13 14.21 2.36
N ARG A 248 14.05 13.03 1.73
CA ARG A 248 13.64 12.82 0.34
C ARG A 248 12.18 12.43 0.19
N THR A 249 11.59 11.86 1.25
CA THR A 249 10.18 11.47 1.31
C THR A 249 9.68 11.61 2.75
N LEU A 250 8.37 11.79 2.94
CA LEU A 250 7.78 11.92 4.28
C LEU A 250 8.00 10.66 5.14
N SER A 251 8.09 9.49 4.51
CA SER A 251 8.38 8.22 5.18
C SER A 251 9.77 8.15 5.81
N GLU A 252 10.76 8.95 5.34
CA GLU A 252 12.08 9.02 5.99
C GLU A 252 11.97 9.67 7.39
N ALA A 253 10.97 10.52 7.65
CA ALA A 253 10.77 11.13 8.97
C ALA A 253 10.44 10.10 10.06
N ALA A 254 9.89 8.92 9.72
CA ALA A 254 9.63 7.84 10.68
C ALA A 254 10.90 7.14 11.21
N LEU A 255 12.08 7.49 10.67
CA LEU A 255 13.37 7.04 11.19
C LEU A 255 13.93 7.99 12.26
N VAL A 256 13.44 9.24 12.32
CA VAL A 256 13.89 10.25 13.30
C VAL A 256 13.50 9.80 14.72
N PRO A 257 14.41 9.82 15.71
CA PRO A 257 14.08 9.48 17.08
C PRO A 257 12.91 10.34 17.60
N GLY A 258 11.98 9.73 18.34
CA GLY A 258 10.73 10.39 18.77
C GLY A 258 9.58 10.34 17.77
N MET A 259 9.82 10.17 16.47
CA MET A 259 8.79 10.24 15.43
C MET A 259 8.15 8.88 15.14
N THR A 260 7.07 8.53 15.84
CA THR A 260 6.29 7.33 15.54
C THR A 260 5.43 7.48 14.28
N LEU A 261 4.93 6.36 13.75
CA LEU A 261 3.98 6.36 12.63
C LEU A 261 2.67 7.09 12.98
N GLU A 262 2.20 7.06 14.24
CA GLU A 262 0.99 7.78 14.65
C GLU A 262 1.24 9.29 14.80
N ARG A 263 2.43 9.69 15.26
CA ARG A 263 2.89 11.10 15.24
C ARG A 263 2.96 11.61 13.80
N LEU A 264 3.60 10.84 12.91
CA LEU A 264 3.71 11.16 11.49
C LEU A 264 2.33 11.25 10.81
N ALA A 265 1.41 10.33 11.10
CA ALA A 265 0.05 10.34 10.57
C ALA A 265 -0.77 11.57 10.99
N ARG A 266 -0.51 12.14 12.19
CA ARG A 266 -1.15 13.39 12.63
C ARG A 266 -0.61 14.64 11.92
N ILE A 267 0.66 14.65 11.50
CA ILE A 267 1.26 15.81 10.81
C ILE A 267 1.21 15.71 9.27
N ALA A 268 1.06 14.51 8.70
CA ALA A 268 1.09 14.26 7.26
C ALA A 268 0.13 15.11 6.38
N PRO A 269 -1.05 15.56 6.85
CA PRO A 269 -1.87 16.51 6.09
C PRO A 269 -1.22 17.90 5.90
N TYR A 270 -0.29 18.27 6.78
CA TYR A 270 0.20 19.64 6.96
C TYR A 270 1.68 19.82 6.57
N VAL A 271 2.43 18.73 6.35
CA VAL A 271 3.87 18.76 6.07
C VAL A 271 4.26 18.04 4.79
N THR A 272 5.39 18.44 4.21
CA THR A 272 6.09 17.74 3.13
C THR A 272 7.53 17.42 3.54
N ALA A 273 8.20 16.58 2.76
CA ALA A 273 9.63 16.31 2.90
C ALA A 273 10.23 16.19 1.49
N SER A 274 10.66 17.33 0.96
CA SER A 274 11.24 17.43 -0.39
C SER A 274 12.60 18.11 -0.33
N ALA A 275 13.63 17.46 -0.88
CA ALA A 275 14.98 18.02 -0.96
C ALA A 275 15.14 19.08 -2.07
N SER A 276 14.16 19.24 -2.96
CA SER A 276 14.13 20.24 -4.03
C SER A 276 13.02 21.29 -3.85
N GLY A 277 12.16 21.16 -2.84
CA GLY A 277 11.12 22.13 -2.52
C GLY A 277 11.68 23.30 -1.71
N GLY A 278 11.52 24.53 -2.20
CA GLY A 278 11.87 25.73 -1.44
C GLY A 278 10.87 26.03 -0.31
N ASN A 279 11.27 26.85 0.66
CA ASN A 279 10.49 27.16 1.88
C ASN A 279 9.35 28.18 1.62
N ARG A 280 8.70 28.15 0.45
CA ARG A 280 7.55 29.01 0.11
C ARG A 280 6.26 28.21 0.25
N ILE A 281 5.30 28.78 0.97
CA ILE A 281 3.99 28.17 1.21
C ILE A 281 2.94 28.95 0.41
N ASN A 282 2.07 28.24 -0.32
CA ASN A 282 0.92 28.84 -0.96
C ASN A 282 -0.21 29.08 0.06
N ILE A 283 -0.39 30.33 0.46
CA ILE A 283 -1.38 30.74 1.46
C ILE A 283 -2.82 30.47 0.98
N ASN A 284 -3.07 30.44 -0.33
CA ASN A 284 -4.39 30.22 -0.92
C ASN A 284 -4.88 28.76 -0.84
N THR A 285 -3.98 27.82 -0.54
CA THR A 285 -4.24 26.37 -0.45
C THR A 285 -3.80 25.77 0.88
N ALA A 286 -3.15 26.56 1.75
CA ALA A 286 -2.67 26.12 3.04
C ALA A 286 -3.79 25.72 4.00
N PRO A 287 -3.71 24.55 4.67
CA PRO A 287 -4.61 24.18 5.75
C PRO A 287 -4.59 25.20 6.91
N LEU A 288 -5.69 25.29 7.65
CA LEU A 288 -5.82 26.19 8.80
C LEU A 288 -4.67 25.97 9.80
N GLU A 289 -4.34 24.72 10.10
CA GLU A 289 -3.29 24.32 11.03
C GLU A 289 -1.88 24.79 10.57
N VAL A 290 -1.65 24.92 9.26
CA VAL A 290 -0.43 25.50 8.69
C VAL A 290 -0.43 27.02 8.88
N LEU A 291 -1.55 27.70 8.60
CA LEU A 291 -1.67 29.15 8.81
C LEU A 291 -1.48 29.53 10.29
N LEU A 292 -2.06 28.75 11.20
CA LEU A 292 -1.92 28.96 12.65
C LEU A 292 -0.50 28.65 13.15
N ALA A 293 0.18 27.65 12.57
CA ALA A 293 1.60 27.40 12.84
C ALA A 293 2.52 28.53 12.31
N LEU A 294 2.14 29.17 11.20
CA LEU A 294 2.78 30.39 10.68
C LEU A 294 2.45 31.66 11.48
N GLY A 295 1.67 31.56 12.56
CA GLY A 295 1.35 32.67 13.46
C GLY A 295 0.23 33.60 12.98
N PHE A 296 -0.56 33.21 11.96
CA PHE A 296 -1.82 33.89 11.69
C PHE A 296 -2.82 33.62 12.83
N PRO A 297 -3.68 34.59 13.19
CA PRO A 297 -4.67 34.40 14.25
C PRO A 297 -5.82 33.49 13.82
N GLU A 298 -6.45 32.82 14.79
CA GLU A 298 -7.79 32.24 14.63
C GLU A 298 -8.80 33.39 14.49
N ALA A 299 -9.75 33.28 13.55
CA ALA A 299 -10.65 34.35 13.10
C ALA A 299 -12.13 34.07 13.40
#